data_AF-A0A6G4X2Y2-F1
#
_entry.id   AF-A0A6G4X2Y2-F1
#
_cell.length_a   1.000
_cell.length_b   1.000
_cell.length_c   1.000
_cell.angle_alpha   90.00
_cell.angle_beta   90.00
_cell.angle_gamma   90.00
#
_symmetry.space_group_name_H-M   'P 1'
#
loop_
_entity.id
_entity.type
_entity.pdbx_description
1 polymer ?
#
loop_
_entity_poly.entity_id
_entity_poly.type
_entity_poly.pdbx_seq_one_letter_code
_entity_poly.pdbx_strand_id
1 'polypeptide(L)' 'MPDRGLCVRCHQVTDDPVMIGAVESGSGPGSILYACPPCAREYAENWFAPAWLREELAARGDDP' A
#
# COMPACT_ATOMS: atom_id res chain seq x y z
N MET A 1 3.32 -18.30 5.26
CA MET A 1 1.85 -18.25 5.13
C MET A 1 1.60 -16.93 4.44
N PRO A 2 1.22 -16.92 3.15
CA PRO A 2 1.48 -15.76 2.32
C PRO A 2 0.66 -14.59 2.85
N ASP A 3 1.26 -13.43 2.67
CA ASP A 3 1.11 -12.20 3.42
C ASP A 3 -0.24 -11.55 3.11
N ARG A 4 -1.35 -12.23 3.38
CA ARG A 4 -2.69 -11.75 3.05
C ARG A 4 -3.00 -10.51 3.87
N GLY A 5 -3.12 -9.37 3.19
CA GLY A 5 -3.44 -8.09 3.80
C GLY A 5 -4.82 -7.59 3.38
N LEU A 6 -5.47 -6.84 4.26
CA LEU A 6 -6.70 -6.13 3.94
C LEU A 6 -6.37 -4.82 3.23
N CYS A 7 -6.96 -4.59 2.07
CA CYS A 7 -6.86 -3.30 1.41
C CYS A 7 -7.74 -2.26 2.13
N VAL A 8 -7.14 -1.16 2.60
CA VAL A 8 -7.88 -0.08 3.29
C VAL A 8 -8.81 0.74 2.37
N ARG A 9 -8.69 0.57 1.04
CA ARG A 9 -9.50 1.30 0.05
C ARG A 9 -10.76 0.51 -0.33
N CYS A 10 -10.59 -0.73 -0.79
CA CYS A 10 -11.71 -1.58 -1.25
C CYS A 10 -12.17 -2.62 -0.21
N HIS A 11 -11.48 -2.72 0.93
CA HIS A 11 -11.76 -3.69 2.00
C HIS A 11 -11.75 -5.16 1.54
N GLN A 12 -11.04 -5.46 0.45
CA GLN A 12 -10.83 -6.83 -0.01
C GLN A 12 -9.52 -7.37 0.57
N VAL A 13 -9.52 -8.66 0.91
CA VAL A 13 -8.30 -9.37 1.25
C VAL A 13 -7.51 -9.61 -0.04
N THR A 14 -6.25 -9.26 -0.04
CA THR A 14 -5.33 -9.47 -1.16
C THR A 14 -4.17 -10.35 -0.72
N ASP A 15 -3.70 -11.21 -1.63
CA ASP A 15 -2.51 -12.04 -1.38
C ASP A 15 -1.20 -11.24 -1.55
N ASP A 16 -1.27 -10.04 -2.14
CA ASP A 16 -0.13 -9.12 -2.32
C ASP A 16 -0.47 -7.70 -1.82
N PRO A 17 -0.51 -7.46 -0.49
CA PRO A 17 -0.71 -6.13 0.03
C PRO A 17 0.54 -5.27 -0.20
N VAL A 18 0.31 -4.08 -0.72
CA VAL A 18 1.31 -3.03 -0.91
C VAL A 18 1.16 -2.02 0.23
N MET A 19 2.24 -1.71 0.94
CA MET A 19 2.22 -0.61 1.91
C MET A 19 2.02 0.70 1.15
N ILE A 20 1.01 1.50 1.53
CA ILE A 20 0.75 2.80 0.87
C ILE A 20 1.08 3.99 1.75
N GLY A 21 1.29 3.77 3.05
CA GLY A 21 1.63 4.81 3.99
C GLY A 21 1.68 4.29 5.42
N ALA A 22 2.27 5.09 6.30
CA ALA A 22 2.17 4.92 7.74
C ALA A 22 1.59 6.20 8.33
N VAL A 23 0.51 6.07 9.09
CA VAL A 23 -0.09 7.18 9.82
C VAL A 23 0.53 7.21 11.20
N GLU A 24 1.48 8.13 11.41
CA GLU A 24 1.98 8.42 12.74
C GLU A 24 0.95 9.27 13.48
N SER A 25 0.27 8.68 14.46
CA SER A 25 -0.60 9.43 15.35
C SER A 25 0.26 9.98 16.49
N GLY A 26 0.33 11.31 16.66
CA GLY A 26 1.12 11.96 17.71
C GLY A 26 0.75 11.61 19.16
N SER A 27 -0.16 10.66 19.38
CA SER A 27 -0.58 10.18 20.70
C SER A 27 -0.92 8.68 20.72
N GLY A 28 -0.48 7.89 19.72
CA GLY A 28 -0.75 6.44 19.67
C GLY A 28 0.19 5.69 18.72
N PRO A 29 0.18 4.34 18.75
CA PRO A 29 1.01 3.55 17.84
C PRO A 29 0.61 3.85 16.40
N GLY A 30 1.58 4.23 15.57
CA GLY A 30 1.35 4.51 14.17
C GLY A 30 0.73 3.31 13.46
N SER A 31 -0.22 3.57 12.56
CA SER A 31 -0.90 2.52 11.79
C SER A 31 -0.34 2.46 10.39
N ILE A 32 0.11 1.27 9.97
CA ILE A 32 0.55 1.03 8.60
C ILE A 32 -0.68 0.75 7.73
N LEU A 33 -0.81 1.48 6.63
CA LEU A 33 -1.87 1.34 5.65
C LEU A 33 -1.39 0.45 4.50
N TYR A 34 -2.20 -0.54 4.16
CA TYR A 34 -1.96 -1.44 3.04
C TYR A 34 -3.08 -1.35 2.00
N ALA A 35 -2.74 -1.49 0.73
CA ALA A 35 -3.70 -1.58 -0.36
C ALA A 35 -3.36 -2.69 -1.35
N CYS A 36 -4.35 -3.19 -2.08
CA CYS A 36 -4.08 -4.10 -3.18
C CYS A 36 -3.38 -3.38 -4.34
N PRO A 37 -2.68 -4.10 -5.24
CA PRO A 37 -1.90 -3.50 -6.32
C PRO A 37 -2.65 -2.47 -7.19
N PRO A 38 -3.91 -2.70 -7.62
CA PRO A 38 -4.63 -1.69 -8.42
C PRO A 38 -4.96 -0.42 -7.61
N CYS A 39 -5.37 -0.58 -6.35
CA CYS A 39 -5.67 0.56 -5.48
C CYS A 39 -4.42 1.32 -5.05
N ALA A 40 -3.30 0.62 -4.88
CA ALA A 40 -2.00 1.22 -4.59
C ALA A 40 -1.49 2.04 -5.79
N ARG A 41 -1.67 1.57 -7.03
CA ARG A 41 -1.35 2.33 -8.25
C ARG A 41 -2.16 3.62 -8.35
N GLU A 42 -3.48 3.54 -8.13
CA GLU A 42 -4.34 4.74 -8.11
C GLU A 42 -3.94 5.71 -6.99
N TYR A 43 -3.54 5.19 -5.82
CA TYR A 43 -3.02 6.04 -4.74
C TYR A 43 -1.68 6.68 -5.12
N ALA A 44 -0.79 5.96 -5.79
CA ALA A 44 0.51 6.46 -6.24
C ALA A 44 0.43 7.59 -7.27
N GLU A 45 -0.69 7.77 -7.96
CA GLU A 45 -0.95 8.90 -8.85
C GLU A 45 -1.35 10.17 -8.09
N ASN A 46 -1.75 10.04 -6.82
CA ASN A 46 -2.12 11.18 -5.99
C ASN A 46 -0.89 12.04 -5.62
N TRP A 47 -1.08 13.35 -5.51
CA TRP A 47 -0.04 14.30 -5.10
C TRP A 47 0.50 14.04 -3.69
N PHE A 48 -0.36 13.51 -2.80
CA PHE A 48 0.02 13.15 -1.43
C PHE A 48 0.73 11.80 -1.33
N ALA A 49 0.91 11.08 -2.45
CA ALA A 49 1.55 9.79 -2.42
C ALA A 49 3.04 9.94 -2.08
N PRO A 50 3.56 9.09 -1.18
CA PRO A 50 4.98 9.07 -0.93
C PRO A 50 5.73 8.57 -2.18
N ALA A 51 6.91 9.14 -2.44
CA ALA A 51 7.72 8.79 -3.61
C ALA A 51 8.09 7.29 -3.63
N TRP A 52 8.40 6.72 -2.46
CA TRP A 52 8.77 5.31 -2.31
C TRP A 52 7.69 4.34 -2.75
N LEU A 53 6.41 4.73 -2.74
CA LEU A 53 5.31 3.85 -3.17
C LEU A 53 5.42 3.53 -4.66
N ARG A 54 5.84 4.49 -5.48
CA ARG A 54 6.03 4.26 -6.91
C ARG A 54 7.16 3.27 -7.17
N GLU A 55 8.24 3.37 -6.40
CA GLU A 55 9.39 2.47 -6.47
C GLU A 55 9.01 1.04 -6.06
N GLU A 56 8.27 0.90 -4.95
CA GLU A 56 7.70 -0.38 -4.49
C GLU A 56 6.78 -1.01 -5.55
N LEU A 57 5.88 -0.22 -6.14
CA LEU A 57 4.99 -0.69 -7.21
C LEU A 57 5.74 -1.06 -8.50
N ALA A 58 6.82 -0.36 -8.82
CA ALA A 58 7.69 -0.69 -9.95
C ALA A 58 8.45 -1.99 -9.69
N ALA A 59 8.99 -2.19 -8.49
CA ALA A 59 9.68 -3.41 -8.10
C ALA A 59 8.78 -4.65 -8.13
N ARG A 60 7.48 -4.49 -7.88
CA ARG A 60 6.47 -5.56 -7.97
C ARG A 60 5.90 -5.77 -9.37
N GLY A 61 5.92 -4.73 -10.21
CA GLY A 61 5.47 -4.78 -11.61
C GLY A 61 6.50 -5.35 -12.57
N ASP A 62 7.69 -5.71 -12.08
CA ASP A 62 8.78 -6.38 -12.81
C ASP A 62 8.80 -7.89 -12.48
N ASP A 63 7.66 -8.56 -12.65
CA ASP A 63 7.59 -10.03 -12.76
C ASP A 63 7.13 -10.33 -14.20
N PRO A 64 8.03 -10.83 -15.08
CA PRO A 64 7.70 -11.13 -16.48
C PRO A 64 6.75 -12.32 -16.66
#